data_AF-A0A1F6DCJ3-F1
#
_entry.id   AF-A0A1F6DCJ3-F1
#
_cell.length_a   1.000
_cell.length_b   1.000
_cell.length_c   1.000
_cell.angle_alpha   90.00
_cell.angle_beta   90.00
_cell.angle_gamma   90.00
#
_symmetry.space_group_name_H-M   'P 1'
#
loop_
_entity.id
_entity.type
_entity.pdbx_description
1 polymer ?
#
loop_
_entity_poly.entity_id
_entity_poly.type
_entity_poly.pdbx_seq_one_letter_code
_entity_poly.pdbx_strand_id
1 'polypeptide(L)'
;MLVHRTTTQEAKSFFEACKIAENGGEVVICTVPDDKDAKYVSHPNGLLFKTKEDEVWLNNARLLYKGDYDDAIPHPDGVIILRKGELILCDGGTEMPLPAKKKPYTGWISCSRGAVLVFEDELWLNGMEFLYRGALKCSAHPRGGLVIQTPDSFIWIPT
;
A
#
# COMPACT_ATOMS: atom_id res chain seq x y z
N MET A 1 -22.07 -4.94 14.60
CA MET A 1 -22.59 -4.11 13.49
C MET A 1 -23.36 -2.93 14.06
N LEU A 2 -22.72 -1.77 14.19
CA LEU A 2 -23.37 -0.54 14.66
C LEU A 2 -24.09 0.10 13.46
N VAL A 3 -25.41 0.16 13.47
CA VAL A 3 -26.19 0.81 12.41
C VAL A 3 -26.47 2.24 12.84
N HIS A 4 -25.72 3.19 12.27
CA HIS A 4 -25.97 4.61 12.46
C HIS A 4 -27.09 5.04 11.50
N ARG A 5 -28.21 5.57 12.03
CA ARG A 5 -29.31 6.12 11.23
C ARG A 5 -29.12 7.63 11.13
N THR A 6 -28.89 8.13 9.91
CA THR A 6 -28.70 9.55 9.60
C THR A 6 -29.65 9.96 8.47
N THR A 7 -29.85 11.26 8.29
CA THR A 7 -30.72 11.80 7.23
C THR A 7 -30.09 11.62 5.84
N THR A 8 -30.89 11.62 4.77
CA THR A 8 -30.42 11.38 3.40
C THR A 8 -29.38 12.41 2.94
N GLN A 9 -29.47 13.65 3.43
CA GLN A 9 -28.53 14.73 3.11
C GLN A 9 -27.19 14.53 3.81
N GLU A 10 -27.21 14.24 5.10
CA GLU A 10 -26.01 13.94 5.90
C GLU A 10 -25.33 12.65 5.44
N ALA A 11 -26.10 11.61 5.09
CA ALA A 11 -25.58 10.40 4.46
C ALA A 11 -24.84 10.73 3.16
N LYS A 12 -25.41 11.60 2.32
CA LYS A 12 -24.80 11.97 1.03
C LYS A 12 -23.50 12.74 1.22
N SER A 13 -23.48 13.74 2.11
CA SER A 13 -22.24 14.47 2.47
C SER A 13 -21.21 13.56 3.13
N PHE A 14 -21.64 12.61 3.97
CA PHE A 14 -20.77 11.60 4.56
C PHE A 14 -20.15 10.67 3.51
N PHE A 15 -20.94 10.15 2.56
CA PHE A 15 -20.43 9.32 1.47
C PHE A 15 -19.57 10.09 0.46
N GLU A 16 -19.85 11.37 0.22
CA GLU A 16 -18.99 12.26 -0.58
C GLU A 16 -17.65 12.55 0.11
N ALA A 17 -17.68 12.68 1.44
CA ALA A 17 -16.50 12.89 2.27
C ALA A 17 -15.76 11.59 2.62
N CYS A 18 -16.20 10.42 2.16
CA CYS A 18 -15.57 9.14 2.47
C CYS A 18 -15.01 8.44 1.24
N LYS A 19 -13.88 7.74 1.40
CA LYS A 19 -13.44 6.71 0.47
C LYS A 19 -13.78 5.34 1.04
N ILE A 20 -14.29 4.50 0.17
CA ILE A 20 -14.60 3.10 0.46
C ILE A 20 -13.46 2.26 -0.09
N ALA A 21 -12.82 1.48 0.76
CA ALA A 21 -11.88 0.45 0.36
C ALA A 21 -12.38 -0.93 0.85
N GLU A 22 -12.26 -1.94 0.00
CA GLU A 22 -12.48 -3.33 0.38
C GLU A 22 -11.15 -3.96 0.79
N ASN A 23 -11.10 -4.50 2.00
CA ASN A 23 -9.94 -5.19 2.56
C ASN A 23 -10.34 -6.59 3.01
N GLY A 24 -10.02 -7.61 2.21
CA GLY A 24 -10.30 -9.01 2.59
C GLY A 24 -11.78 -9.34 2.87
N GLY A 25 -12.72 -8.53 2.36
CA GLY A 25 -14.16 -8.66 2.60
C GLY A 25 -14.73 -7.69 3.65
N GLU A 26 -13.89 -6.90 4.33
CA GLU A 26 -14.33 -5.81 5.20
C GLU A 26 -14.34 -4.48 4.43
N VAL A 27 -15.42 -3.72 4.59
CA VAL A 27 -15.57 -2.37 4.02
C VAL A 27 -14.99 -1.37 5.02
N VAL A 28 -13.88 -0.74 4.65
CA VAL A 28 -13.29 0.37 5.41
C VAL A 28 -13.80 1.68 4.83
N ILE A 29 -14.46 2.48 5.66
CA ILE A 29 -14.93 3.83 5.32
C ILE A 29 -13.95 4.82 5.96
N CYS A 30 -13.13 5.48 5.15
CA CYS A 30 -12.20 6.51 5.62
C CYS A 30 -12.73 7.88 5.22
N THR A 31 -12.71 8.85 6.14
CA THR A 31 -12.92 10.26 5.77
C THR A 31 -11.74 10.72 4.90
N VAL A 32 -12.06 11.32 3.75
CA VAL A 32 -11.10 11.97 2.86
C VAL A 32 -10.46 13.11 3.65
N PRO A 33 -9.13 13.26 3.62
CA PRO A 33 -8.47 14.44 4.17
C PRO A 33 -9.09 15.72 3.56
N ASP A 34 -9.16 16.81 4.32
CA ASP A 34 -9.56 18.12 3.78
C ASP A 34 -8.58 18.63 2.69
N ASP A 35 -7.43 17.96 2.53
CA ASP A 35 -6.51 18.12 1.42
C ASP A 35 -7.09 17.47 0.14
N LYS A 36 -7.68 18.31 -0.71
CA LYS A 36 -8.23 17.94 -2.02
C LYS A 36 -7.21 17.30 -2.97
N ASP A 37 -5.92 17.44 -2.69
CA ASP A 37 -4.84 16.91 -3.52
C ASP A 37 -4.15 15.68 -2.89
N ALA A 38 -4.64 15.19 -1.76
CA ALA A 38 -4.11 14.00 -1.11
C ALA A 38 -4.27 12.78 -2.05
N LYS A 39 -3.15 12.12 -2.33
CA LYS A 39 -3.13 10.85 -3.06
C LYS A 39 -3.36 9.72 -2.07
N TYR A 40 -4.00 8.64 -2.50
CA TYR A 40 -4.18 7.45 -1.67
C TYR A 40 -3.85 6.17 -2.42
N VAL A 41 -3.48 5.15 -1.66
CA VAL A 41 -3.23 3.79 -2.14
C VAL A 41 -3.86 2.79 -1.16
N SER A 42 -4.33 1.66 -1.69
CA SER A 42 -4.78 0.54 -0.88
C SER A 42 -3.68 0.05 0.07
N HIS A 43 -4.08 -0.22 1.30
CA HIS A 43 -3.24 -0.70 2.38
C HIS A 43 -3.87 -1.97 2.99
N PRO A 44 -3.08 -2.94 3.49
CA PRO A 44 -3.63 -4.14 4.16
C PRO A 44 -4.53 -3.87 5.37
N ASN A 45 -4.53 -2.62 5.85
CA ASN A 45 -5.34 -2.16 6.98
C ASN A 45 -6.23 -0.96 6.60
N GLY A 46 -6.54 -0.77 5.31
CA GLY A 46 -7.42 0.29 4.81
C GLY A 46 -6.78 1.15 3.71
N LEU A 47 -6.63 2.45 3.95
CA LEU A 47 -6.08 3.40 2.97
C LEU A 47 -4.88 4.14 3.54
N LEU A 48 -3.83 4.24 2.73
CA LEU A 48 -2.66 5.06 3.00
C LEU A 48 -2.77 6.36 2.21
N PHE A 49 -2.80 7.48 2.92
CA PHE A 49 -2.92 8.83 2.37
C PHE A 49 -1.55 9.50 2.37
N LYS A 50 -1.22 10.15 1.26
CA LYS A 50 0.00 10.94 1.02
C LYS A 50 -0.43 12.40 0.87
N THR A 51 -0.03 13.25 1.81
CA THR A 51 -0.39 14.69 1.81
C THR A 51 0.67 15.52 1.07
N LYS A 52 0.37 16.79 0.83
CA LYS A 52 1.33 17.77 0.29
C LYS A 52 2.45 18.17 1.24
N GLU A 53 2.33 17.85 2.53
CA GLU A 53 3.28 18.24 3.59
C GLU A 53 4.26 17.11 3.92
N ASP A 54 4.46 16.19 2.97
CA ASP A 54 5.27 14.97 3.11
C ASP A 54 4.87 14.14 4.34
N GLU A 55 3.57 14.06 4.60
CA GLU A 55 3.01 13.19 5.62
C GLU A 55 2.34 11.97 5.00
N VAL A 56 2.48 10.84 5.69
CA VAL A 56 1.83 9.60 5.34
C VAL A 56 0.92 9.14 6.46
N TRP A 57 -0.38 9.04 6.18
CA TRP A 57 -1.42 8.71 7.16
C TRP A 57 -2.12 7.41 6.82
N LEU A 58 -2.30 6.55 7.82
CA LEU A 58 -3.17 5.38 7.72
C LEU A 58 -4.59 5.77 8.15
N ASN A 59 -5.56 5.51 7.27
CA ASN A 59 -6.99 5.75 7.48
C ASN A 59 -7.33 7.18 7.94
N ASN A 60 -6.50 8.16 7.54
CA ASN A 60 -6.62 9.57 7.96
C ASN A 60 -6.68 9.74 9.49
N ALA A 61 -6.12 8.79 10.25
CA ALA A 61 -6.25 8.74 11.72
C ALA A 61 -4.91 8.52 12.41
N ARG A 62 -3.96 7.84 11.77
CA ARG A 62 -2.65 7.54 12.34
C ARG A 62 -1.54 8.01 11.40
N LEU A 63 -0.74 8.98 11.84
CA LEU A 63 0.48 9.39 11.14
C LEU A 63 1.51 8.26 11.22
N LEU A 64 1.97 7.77 10.07
CA LEU A 64 2.99 6.73 9.97
C LEU A 64 4.38 7.31 9.73
N TYR A 65 4.47 8.41 8.98
CA TYR A 65 5.72 9.06 8.63
C TYR A 65 5.52 10.54 8.30
N LYS A 66 6.54 11.37 8.58
CA LYS A 66 6.61 12.79 8.24
C LYS A 66 8.02 13.18 7.82
N GLY A 67 8.12 13.90 6.71
CA GLY A 67 9.37 14.44 6.16
C GLY A 67 9.63 13.95 4.74
N ASP A 68 10.63 14.49 4.06
CA ASP A 68 10.87 14.22 2.63
C ASP A 68 10.96 12.72 2.29
N TYR A 69 10.28 12.32 1.22
CA TYR A 69 10.36 10.98 0.64
C TYR A 69 10.14 10.99 -0.88
N ASP A 70 10.69 9.99 -1.55
CA ASP A 70 10.54 9.78 -3.00
C ASP A 70 9.29 8.94 -3.30
N ASP A 71 8.99 7.94 -2.45
CA ASP A 71 7.75 7.16 -2.51
C ASP A 71 7.36 6.59 -1.14
N ALA A 72 6.10 6.20 -1.00
CA ALA A 72 5.51 5.59 0.18
C ALA A 72 4.67 4.38 -0.24
N ILE A 73 5.05 3.21 0.25
CA ILE A 73 4.62 1.90 -0.21
C ILE A 73 3.88 1.19 0.93
N PRO A 74 2.67 0.66 0.71
CA PRO A 74 1.87 0.05 1.78
C PRO A 74 2.55 -1.20 2.35
N HIS A 75 2.53 -1.35 3.67
CA HIS A 75 3.09 -2.49 4.39
C HIS A 75 2.16 -2.90 5.54
N PRO A 76 1.91 -4.19 5.80
CA PRO A 76 0.96 -4.59 6.86
C PRO A 76 1.27 -3.99 8.23
N ASP A 77 2.55 -3.78 8.54
CA ASP A 77 3.00 -3.19 9.81
C ASP A 77 3.23 -1.67 9.76
N GLY A 78 2.88 -0.98 8.66
CA GLY A 78 3.11 0.47 8.54
C GLY A 78 3.28 0.94 7.09
N VAL A 79 4.32 1.71 6.81
CA VAL A 79 4.63 2.16 5.45
C VAL A 79 6.10 1.98 5.15
N ILE A 80 6.44 1.46 3.98
CA ILE A 80 7.82 1.50 3.49
C ILE A 80 8.03 2.84 2.77
N ILE A 81 8.95 3.64 3.30
CA ILE A 81 9.37 4.90 2.71
C ILE A 81 10.60 4.67 1.85
N LEU A 82 10.55 5.13 0.60
CA LEU A 82 11.73 5.30 -0.24
C LEU A 82 12.28 6.70 0.01
N ARG A 83 13.49 6.81 0.54
CA ARG A 83 14.16 8.09 0.82
C ARG A 83 15.61 8.00 0.40
N LYS A 84 16.01 8.79 -0.60
CA LYS A 84 17.40 8.84 -1.10
C LYS A 84 17.91 7.46 -1.53
N GLY A 85 17.03 6.65 -2.13
CA GLY A 85 17.34 5.30 -2.59
C GLY A 85 17.32 4.21 -1.50
N GLU A 86 17.05 4.56 -0.24
CA GLU A 86 16.91 3.60 0.85
C GLU A 86 15.43 3.28 1.10
N LEU A 87 15.13 2.00 1.32
CA LEU A 87 13.80 1.52 1.70
C LEU A 87 13.74 1.31 3.21
N ILE A 88 12.86 2.04 3.89
CA ILE A 88 12.77 2.07 5.35
C ILE A 88 11.33 1.78 5.75
N LEU A 89 11.10 0.76 6.57
CA LEU A 89 9.80 0.53 7.19
C LEU A 89 9.58 1.53 8.32
N CYS A 90 8.50 2.30 8.23
CA CYS A 90 8.09 3.31 9.19
C CYS A 90 6.76 2.93 9.85
N ASP A 91 6.68 3.06 11.18
CA ASP A 91 5.46 2.88 11.96
C ASP A 91 5.32 3.96 13.05
N GLY A 92 4.95 5.17 12.65
CA GLY A 92 4.54 6.24 13.58
C GLY A 92 5.65 6.67 14.56
N GLY A 93 6.90 6.70 14.09
CA GLY A 93 8.07 7.09 14.88
C GLY A 93 9.16 6.02 14.97
N THR A 94 8.84 4.78 14.60
CA THR A 94 9.85 3.73 14.39
C THR A 94 10.32 3.76 12.94
N GLU A 95 11.63 3.79 12.70
CA GLU A 95 12.25 3.62 11.38
C GLU A 95 13.14 2.36 11.39
N MET A 96 12.90 1.41 10.48
CA MET A 96 13.69 0.20 10.34
C MET A 96 14.10 0.02 8.87
N PRO A 97 15.40 0.14 8.52
CA PRO A 97 15.86 -0.16 7.18
C PRO A 97 15.51 -1.58 6.77
N LEU A 98 14.96 -1.76 5.56
CA LEU A 98 14.74 -3.09 5.01
C LEU A 98 16.08 -3.77 4.69
N PRO A 99 16.15 -5.11 4.70
CA PRO A 99 17.36 -5.83 4.32
C PRO A 99 17.83 -5.43 2.92
N ALA A 100 19.09 -4.99 2.83
CA ALA A 100 19.70 -4.61 1.56
C ALA A 100 19.64 -5.78 0.56
N LYS A 101 19.21 -5.47 -0.67
CA LYS A 101 19.23 -6.41 -1.79
C LYS A 101 20.46 -6.17 -2.65
N LYS A 102 20.98 -7.23 -3.26
CA LYS A 102 22.13 -7.12 -4.18
C LYS A 102 21.77 -6.40 -5.48
N LYS A 103 20.49 -6.45 -5.86
CA LYS A 103 19.96 -5.86 -7.09
C LYS A 103 19.29 -4.52 -6.77
N PRO A 104 19.35 -3.54 -7.69
CA PRO A 104 18.72 -2.25 -7.49
C PRO A 104 17.20 -2.39 -7.40
N TYR A 105 16.60 -1.57 -6.53
CA TYR A 105 15.15 -1.41 -6.48
C TYR A 105 14.66 -0.74 -7.78
N THR A 106 13.64 -1.32 -8.41
CA THR A 106 13.09 -0.83 -9.68
C THR A 106 11.61 -0.47 -9.61
N GLY A 107 10.91 -0.84 -8.54
CA GLY A 107 9.50 -0.48 -8.33
C GLY A 107 8.78 -1.42 -7.38
N TRP A 108 7.46 -1.28 -7.31
CA TRP A 108 6.62 -2.11 -6.46
C TRP A 108 5.22 -2.31 -7.04
N ILE A 109 4.52 -3.33 -6.54
CA ILE A 109 3.15 -3.68 -6.93
C ILE A 109 2.32 -3.84 -5.65
N SER A 110 1.17 -3.16 -5.58
CA SER A 110 0.23 -3.31 -4.45
C SER A 110 -0.39 -4.70 -4.44
N CYS A 111 -0.57 -5.28 -3.26
CA CYS A 111 -1.29 -6.54 -3.07
C CYS A 111 -2.02 -6.56 -1.72
N SER A 112 -2.85 -7.58 -1.48
CA SER A 112 -3.62 -7.73 -0.24
C SER A 112 -2.74 -7.84 1.00
N ARG A 113 -1.57 -8.49 0.92
CA ARG A 113 -0.63 -8.62 2.04
C ARG A 113 0.37 -7.45 2.16
N GLY A 114 0.23 -6.39 1.36
CA GLY A 114 1.09 -5.21 1.40
C GLY A 114 1.60 -4.83 0.02
N ALA A 115 2.89 -4.99 -0.21
CA ALA A 115 3.50 -4.68 -1.49
C ALA A 115 4.52 -5.73 -1.90
N VAL A 116 4.53 -6.09 -3.18
CA VAL A 116 5.63 -6.83 -3.79
C VAL A 116 6.65 -5.82 -4.29
N LEU A 117 7.83 -5.81 -3.68
CA LEU A 117 8.96 -4.99 -4.09
C LEU A 117 9.72 -5.70 -5.22
N VAL A 118 10.06 -4.92 -6.25
CA VAL A 118 10.76 -5.40 -7.45
C VAL A 118 12.21 -4.93 -7.40
N PHE A 119 13.13 -5.89 -7.47
CA PHE A 119 14.56 -5.65 -7.54
C PHE A 119 15.12 -6.30 -8.81
N GLU A 120 15.17 -5.53 -9.90
CA GLU A 120 15.39 -6.02 -11.27
C GLU A 120 14.42 -7.15 -11.66
N ASP A 121 14.86 -8.40 -11.61
CA ASP A 121 14.11 -9.63 -11.94
C ASP A 121 13.66 -10.39 -10.68
N GLU A 122 13.88 -9.85 -9.47
CA GLU A 122 13.47 -10.46 -8.20
C GLU A 122 12.25 -9.79 -7.60
N LEU A 123 11.34 -10.63 -7.07
CA LEU A 123 10.11 -10.22 -6.41
C LEU A 123 10.15 -10.59 -4.93
N TRP A 124 9.92 -9.61 -4.08
CA TRP A 124 9.96 -9.75 -2.63
C TRP A 124 8.71 -9.17 -1.98
N LEU A 125 7.92 -10.01 -1.32
CA LEU A 125 6.78 -9.51 -0.54
C LEU A 125 7.29 -8.76 0.68
N ASN A 126 6.86 -7.51 0.80
CA ASN A 126 7.17 -6.60 1.91
C ASN A 126 8.67 -6.42 2.15
N GLY A 127 9.50 -6.72 1.14
CA GLY A 127 10.97 -6.72 1.24
C GLY A 127 11.57 -7.88 2.06
N MET A 128 10.75 -8.74 2.65
CA MET A 128 11.18 -9.77 3.60
C MET A 128 11.10 -11.18 3.01
N GLU A 129 10.02 -11.50 2.30
CA GLU A 129 9.76 -12.85 1.77
C GLU A 129 10.08 -12.91 0.26
N PHE A 130 11.00 -13.78 -0.15
CA PHE A 130 11.30 -13.99 -1.56
C PHE A 130 10.16 -14.75 -2.24
N LEU A 131 9.65 -14.23 -3.35
CA LEU A 131 8.58 -14.85 -4.11
C LEU A 131 9.08 -15.53 -5.38
N TYR A 132 9.92 -14.84 -6.17
CA TYR A 132 10.26 -15.28 -7.53
C TYR A 132 11.49 -14.56 -8.10
N ARG A 133 12.14 -15.21 -9.08
CA ARG A 133 13.18 -14.62 -9.95
C ARG A 133 12.95 -14.99 -11.42
N GLY A 134 12.89 -13.99 -12.32
CA GLY A 134 12.83 -14.21 -13.78
C GLY A 134 12.28 -13.03 -14.59
N ALA A 135 12.23 -13.16 -15.93
CA ALA A 135 11.77 -12.10 -16.84
C ALA A 135 10.33 -11.65 -16.53
N LEU A 136 10.13 -10.33 -16.38
CA LEU A 136 8.96 -9.78 -15.73
C LEU A 136 7.90 -9.26 -16.71
N LYS A 137 6.76 -9.95 -16.72
CA LYS A 137 5.45 -9.32 -16.77
C LYS A 137 4.65 -9.87 -15.60
N CYS A 138 4.38 -9.08 -14.58
CA CYS A 138 3.57 -9.51 -13.44
C CYS A 138 2.50 -8.48 -13.09
N SER A 139 1.41 -8.94 -12.50
CA SER A 139 0.29 -8.10 -12.09
C SER A 139 -0.39 -8.69 -10.86
N ALA A 140 -0.85 -7.81 -9.97
CA ALA A 140 -1.69 -8.21 -8.86
C ALA A 140 -3.07 -8.63 -9.36
N HIS A 141 -3.57 -9.73 -8.84
CA HIS A 141 -4.89 -10.27 -9.13
C HIS A 141 -5.86 -9.95 -7.99
N PRO A 142 -7.13 -9.63 -8.28
CA PRO A 142 -8.13 -9.25 -7.26
C PRO A 142 -8.38 -10.29 -6.16
N ARG A 143 -8.00 -11.54 -6.38
CA ARG A 143 -8.13 -12.65 -5.39
C ARG A 143 -6.92 -12.80 -4.47
N GLY A 144 -6.07 -11.77 -4.35
CA GLY A 144 -4.93 -11.78 -3.46
C GLY A 144 -3.81 -12.70 -3.94
N GLY A 145 -3.37 -12.52 -5.19
CA GLY A 145 -2.18 -13.20 -5.68
C GLY A 145 -1.51 -12.43 -6.79
N LEU A 146 -0.25 -12.74 -7.02
CA LEU A 146 0.52 -12.23 -8.13
C LEU A 146 0.45 -13.23 -9.29
N VAL A 147 0.03 -12.76 -10.46
CA VAL A 147 0.15 -13.51 -11.71
C VAL A 147 1.45 -13.09 -12.39
N ILE A 148 2.32 -14.05 -12.65
CA ILE A 148 3.58 -13.84 -13.38
C ILE A 148 3.45 -14.52 -14.74
N GLN A 149 3.59 -13.73 -15.81
CA GLN A 149 3.67 -14.24 -17.17
C GLN A 149 5.12 -14.64 -17.47
N THR A 150 5.30 -15.90 -17.83
CA THR A 150 6.53 -16.44 -18.44
C THR A 150 6.31 -16.59 -19.95
N PRO A 151 7.35 -16.92 -20.76
CA PRO A 151 7.16 -17.17 -22.19
C PRO A 151 6.11 -18.24 -22.51
N ASP A 152 6.05 -19.30 -21.70
CA ASP A 152 5.26 -20.50 -22.02
C ASP A 152 4.08 -20.74 -21.05
N SER A 153 3.95 -19.95 -19.98
CA SER A 153 2.96 -20.20 -18.92
C SER A 153 2.66 -18.97 -18.04
N PHE A 154 1.65 -19.09 -17.19
CA PHE A 154 1.39 -18.17 -16.08
C PHE A 154 1.64 -18.87 -14.74
N ILE A 155 2.33 -18.19 -13.84
CA ILE A 155 2.56 -18.64 -12.46
C ILE A 155 1.67 -17.83 -11.54
N TRP A 156 0.92 -18.50 -10.67
CA TRP A 156 0.15 -17.89 -9.59
C TRP A 156 0.93 -17.99 -8.28
N ILE A 157 1.21 -16.86 -7.65
CA ILE A 157 1.78 -16.80 -6.31
C ILE A 157 0.73 -16.18 -5.37
N PRO A 158 0.24 -16.89 -4.35
CA PRO A 158 -0.67 -16.31 -3.35
C PRO A 158 0.02 -15.18 -2.57
N THR A 159 -0.63 -14.02 -2.46
CA THR A 159 -0.13 -12.81 -1.78
C THR A 159 -1.26 -12.11 -1.01
#